data_AF-A0A3R6KDH6-F1
#
_entry.id   AF-A0A3R6KDH6-F1
#
_cell.length_a   1.000
_cell.length_b   1.000
_cell.length_c   1.000
_cell.angle_alpha   90.00
_cell.angle_beta   90.00
_cell.angle_gamma   90.00
#
_symmetry.space_group_name_H-M   'P 1'
#
loop_
_entity.id
_entity.type
_entity.pdbx_description
1 polymer ?
#
loop_
_entity_poly.entity_id
_entity_poly.type
_entity_poly.pdbx_seq_one_letter_code
_entity_poly.pdbx_strand_id
1 'polypeptide(L)'
;MKGYVEKIISEYPQMVREREHLKKQMEAQEFLSADELISAMSFSHPDGERVQSSDLSDKTARIALGYREKLERINEELIVPMQKRYAVLDNEISFLEDTICNLPEDLAYVMQELVLKGLTWEEVSQEMFISVTKLQKLRKAAIDNLIRTYQKRESEQIRILLS
;
A
#
# COMPACT_ATOMS: atom_id res chain seq x y z
N MET A 1 7.30 -13.17 17.31
CA MET A 1 6.71 -11.82 17.40
C MET A 1 7.72 -10.69 17.52
N LYS A 2 8.70 -10.73 18.46
CA LYS A 2 9.71 -9.66 18.57
C LYS A 2 10.40 -9.27 17.25
N GLY A 3 10.95 -10.24 16.53
CA GLY A 3 11.60 -9.98 15.23
C GLY A 3 10.65 -9.47 14.14
N TYR A 4 9.35 -9.75 14.25
CA TYR A 4 8.34 -9.22 13.33
C TYR A 4 8.12 -7.73 13.57
N VAL A 5 7.92 -7.31 14.82
CA VAL A 5 7.74 -5.90 15.19
C VAL A 5 8.96 -5.07 14.83
N GLU A 6 10.17 -5.57 15.12
CA GLU A 6 11.42 -4.89 14.74
C GLU A 6 11.55 -4.74 13.22
N LYS A 7 11.16 -5.78 12.46
CA LYS A 7 11.13 -5.75 10.99
C LYS A 7 10.16 -4.70 10.47
N ILE A 8 8.91 -4.69 10.96
CA ILE A 8 7.87 -3.72 10.57
C ILE A 8 8.33 -2.29 10.84
N ILE A 9 8.93 -2.02 12.00
CA ILE A 9 9.49 -0.69 12.32
C ILE A 9 10.60 -0.31 11.34
N SER A 10 11.49 -1.24 10.99
CA SER A 10 12.59 -0.97 10.05
C SER A 10 12.12 -0.76 8.61
N GLU A 11 11.07 -1.46 8.21
CA GLU A 11 10.51 -1.41 6.85
C GLU A 11 9.48 -0.30 6.68
N TYR A 12 9.02 0.33 7.77
CA TYR A 12 7.96 1.36 7.76
C TYR A 12 8.16 2.44 6.69
N PRO A 13 9.34 3.09 6.55
CA PRO A 13 9.53 4.10 5.52
C PRO A 13 9.37 3.56 4.08
N GLN A 14 9.76 2.29 3.85
CA GLN A 14 9.59 1.65 2.55
C GLN A 14 8.13 1.27 2.29
N MET A 15 7.43 0.75 3.31
CA MET A 15 6.01 0.41 3.22
C MET A 15 5.16 1.64 2.90
N VAL A 16 5.43 2.79 3.55
CA VAL A 16 4.72 4.05 3.28
C VAL A 16 4.96 4.50 1.83
N ARG A 17 6.21 4.47 1.35
CA ARG A 17 6.53 4.80 -0.05
C ARG A 17 5.84 3.87 -1.04
N GLU A 18 5.81 2.57 -0.75
CA GLU A 18 5.14 1.58 -1.60
C GLU A 18 3.63 1.83 -1.63
N ARG A 19 2.99 2.08 -0.49
CA ARG A 19 1.56 2.44 -0.38
C ARG A 19 1.25 3.70 -1.20
N GLU A 20 2.04 4.76 -1.08
CA GLU A 20 1.85 5.99 -1.84
C GLU A 20 2.05 5.77 -3.34
N HIS A 21 3.02 4.96 -3.73
CA HIS A 21 3.28 4.62 -5.11
C HIS A 21 2.10 3.85 -5.72
N LEU A 22 1.61 2.82 -5.04
CA LEU A 22 0.44 2.04 -5.46
C LEU A 22 -0.80 2.93 -5.58
N LYS A 23 -1.03 3.82 -4.60
CA LYS A 23 -2.13 4.79 -4.67
C LYS A 23 -2.06 5.65 -5.92
N LYS A 24 -0.89 6.25 -6.21
CA LYS A 24 -0.69 7.07 -7.40
C LYS A 24 -0.84 6.27 -8.70
N GLN A 25 -0.39 5.02 -8.74
CA GLN A 25 -0.59 4.15 -9.90
C GLN A 25 -2.06 3.87 -10.15
N MET A 26 -2.82 3.55 -9.10
CA MET A 26 -4.25 3.29 -9.21
C MET A 26 -5.01 4.54 -9.66
N GLU A 27 -4.71 5.70 -9.07
CA GLU A 27 -5.26 6.99 -9.51
C GLU A 27 -4.95 7.25 -11.00
N ALA A 28 -3.70 7.03 -11.43
CA ALA A 28 -3.30 7.18 -12.84
C ALA A 28 -4.04 6.23 -13.80
N GLN A 29 -4.36 5.01 -13.35
CA GLN A 29 -5.11 4.04 -14.15
C GLN A 29 -6.59 4.40 -14.27
N GLU A 30 -7.19 5.05 -13.27
CA GLU A 30 -8.54 5.61 -13.39
C GLU A 30 -8.63 6.71 -14.47
N PHE A 31 -7.53 7.41 -14.76
CA PHE A 31 -7.48 8.42 -15.83
C PHE A 31 -7.35 7.83 -17.25
N LEU A 32 -6.85 6.60 -17.40
CA LEU A 32 -6.87 5.87 -18.66
C LEU A 32 -8.31 5.38 -18.93
N SER A 33 -9.17 6.32 -19.32
CA SER A 33 -10.58 6.03 -19.54
C SER A 33 -10.76 5.08 -20.74
N ALA A 34 -11.93 4.45 -20.79
CA ALA A 34 -12.40 3.68 -21.94
C ALA A 34 -12.12 4.38 -23.28
N ASP A 35 -12.29 5.71 -23.33
CA ASP A 35 -12.21 6.51 -24.54
C ASP A 35 -10.77 6.68 -25.06
N GLU A 36 -9.77 6.84 -24.18
CA GLU A 36 -8.37 6.96 -24.60
C GLU A 36 -7.84 5.63 -25.17
N LEU A 37 -8.30 4.51 -24.61
CA LEU A 37 -7.89 3.18 -25.05
C LEU A 37 -8.62 2.73 -26.32
N ILE A 38 -9.91 3.11 -26.47
CA ILE A 38 -10.67 2.97 -27.72
C ILE A 38 -10.01 3.79 -28.83
N SER A 39 -9.58 5.02 -28.53
CA SER A 39 -8.85 5.86 -29.47
C SER A 39 -7.56 5.16 -29.93
N ALA A 40 -6.72 4.71 -29.00
CA ALA A 40 -5.48 3.98 -29.32
C ALA A 40 -5.70 2.70 -30.14
N MET A 41 -6.77 1.93 -29.87
CA MET A 41 -7.09 0.71 -30.62
C MET A 41 -7.74 0.99 -31.99
N SER A 42 -8.56 2.04 -32.10
CA SER A 42 -9.17 2.46 -33.37
C SER A 42 -8.13 2.96 -34.37
N PHE A 43 -6.98 3.46 -33.87
CA PHE A 43 -5.85 3.87 -34.70
C PHE A 43 -4.76 2.79 -34.85
N SER A 44 -4.87 1.63 -34.19
CA SER A 44 -3.97 0.50 -34.45
C SER A 44 -4.35 -0.18 -35.77
N HIS A 45 -3.57 0.07 -36.81
CA HIS A 45 -3.85 -0.44 -38.15
C HIS A 45 -3.49 -1.93 -38.23
N PRO A 46 -4.38 -2.81 -38.74
CA PRO A 46 -3.95 -4.11 -39.22
C PRO A 46 -3.22 -3.90 -40.54
N ASP A 47 -1.94 -4.29 -40.61
CA ASP A 47 -1.23 -4.44 -41.87
C ASP A 47 -1.93 -5.53 -42.71
N GLY A 48 -2.83 -5.13 -43.63
CA GLY A 48 -3.46 -6.08 -44.54
C GLY A 48 -4.76 -5.61 -45.20
N GLU A 49 -4.63 -5.27 -46.48
CA GLU A 49 -5.59 -5.39 -47.59
C GLU A 49 -7.06 -4.92 -47.43
N ARG A 50 -7.44 -3.96 -48.28
CA ARG A 50 -8.78 -3.34 -48.34
C ARG A 50 -9.83 -4.35 -48.81
N VAL A 51 -10.90 -4.52 -48.03
CA VAL A 51 -12.11 -5.26 -48.45
C VAL A 51 -13.36 -4.41 -48.27
N GLN A 52 -14.25 -4.52 -49.27
CA GLN A 52 -15.51 -3.80 -49.49
C GLN A 52 -16.35 -3.58 -48.23
N SER A 53 -17.02 -2.42 -48.24
CA SER A 53 -17.90 -1.89 -47.21
C SER A 53 -19.30 -2.52 -47.24
N SER A 54 -19.50 -3.59 -46.45
CA SER A 54 -20.73 -3.82 -45.69
C SER A 54 -20.33 -4.05 -44.23
N ASP A 55 -21.19 -3.65 -43.29
CA ASP A 55 -21.08 -3.97 -41.85
C ASP A 55 -20.03 -3.18 -41.03
N LEU A 56 -20.11 -1.85 -41.09
CA LEU A 56 -19.42 -0.96 -40.13
C LEU A 56 -19.83 -1.26 -38.67
N SER A 57 -21.06 -1.75 -38.46
CA SER A 57 -21.63 -2.09 -37.16
C SER A 57 -20.97 -3.35 -36.55
N ASP A 58 -20.77 -4.41 -37.34
CA ASP A 58 -20.13 -5.65 -36.87
C ASP A 58 -18.67 -5.46 -36.51
N LYS A 59 -17.94 -4.61 -37.24
CA LYS A 59 -16.54 -4.28 -36.91
C LYS A 59 -16.46 -3.52 -35.59
N THR A 60 -17.33 -2.54 -35.40
CA THR A 60 -17.42 -1.76 -34.15
C THR A 60 -17.81 -2.65 -32.96
N ALA A 61 -18.79 -3.54 -33.14
CA ALA A 61 -19.22 -4.49 -32.11
C ALA A 61 -18.12 -5.49 -31.74
N ARG A 62 -17.37 -6.02 -32.73
CA ARG A 62 -16.26 -6.94 -32.49
C ARG A 62 -15.08 -6.27 -31.79
N ILE A 63 -14.78 -5.01 -32.14
CA ILE A 63 -13.78 -4.20 -31.44
C ILE A 63 -14.22 -3.92 -29.99
N ALA A 64 -15.50 -3.62 -29.76
CA ALA A 64 -16.05 -3.40 -28.43
C ALA A 64 -16.03 -4.66 -27.54
N LEU A 65 -16.26 -5.85 -28.11
CA LEU A 65 -16.13 -7.12 -27.38
C LEU A 65 -14.67 -7.42 -27.01
N GLY A 66 -13.74 -7.24 -27.95
CA GLY A 66 -12.30 -7.37 -27.66
C GLY A 66 -11.79 -6.35 -26.64
N TYR A 67 -12.40 -5.16 -26.59
CA TYR A 67 -12.17 -4.14 -25.56
C TYR A 67 -12.54 -4.65 -24.17
N ARG A 68 -13.75 -5.22 -24.01
CA ARG A 68 -14.23 -5.70 -22.71
C ARG A 68 -13.33 -6.80 -22.17
N GLU A 69 -12.98 -7.77 -23.00
CA GLU A 69 -12.11 -8.89 -22.59
C GLU A 69 -10.70 -8.42 -22.22
N LYS A 70 -10.13 -7.47 -22.99
CA LYS A 70 -8.79 -6.94 -22.70
C LYS A 70 -8.77 -6.09 -21.44
N LEU A 71 -9.82 -5.32 -21.18
CA LEU A 71 -9.96 -4.55 -19.93
C LEU A 71 -10.21 -5.45 -18.72
N GLU A 72 -11.08 -6.44 -18.84
CA GLU A 72 -11.31 -7.43 -17.78
C GLU A 72 -9.98 -8.10 -17.40
N ARG A 73 -9.18 -8.51 -18.39
CA ARG A 73 -7.86 -9.09 -18.15
C ARG A 73 -6.90 -8.12 -17.46
N ILE A 74 -6.80 -6.87 -17.91
CA ILE A 74 -5.95 -5.85 -17.27
C ILE A 74 -6.39 -5.60 -15.82
N ASN A 75 -7.70 -5.53 -15.58
CA ASN A 75 -8.26 -5.33 -14.26
C ASN A 75 -7.92 -6.51 -13.32
N GLU A 76 -8.10 -7.74 -13.79
CA GLU A 76 -7.79 -8.95 -13.02
C GLU A 76 -6.29 -9.17 -12.79
N GLU A 77 -5.45 -8.93 -13.80
CA GLU A 77 -4.02 -9.22 -13.74
C GLU A 77 -3.20 -8.10 -13.07
N LEU A 78 -3.65 -6.85 -13.14
CA LEU A 78 -2.87 -5.70 -12.66
C LEU A 78 -3.56 -4.94 -11.53
N ILE A 79 -4.82 -4.52 -11.71
CA ILE A 79 -5.51 -3.65 -10.76
C ILE A 79 -5.84 -4.39 -9.45
N VAL A 80 -6.45 -5.56 -9.55
CA VAL A 80 -6.87 -6.35 -8.39
C VAL A 80 -5.66 -6.74 -7.51
N PRO A 81 -4.52 -7.22 -8.03
CA PRO A 81 -3.32 -7.45 -7.23
C PRO A 81 -2.77 -6.17 -6.58
N MET A 82 -2.75 -5.05 -7.29
CA MET A 82 -2.32 -3.75 -6.73
C MET A 82 -3.21 -3.33 -5.55
N GLN A 83 -4.53 -3.43 -5.70
CA GLN A 83 -5.50 -3.15 -4.64
C GLN A 83 -5.31 -4.06 -3.43
N LYS A 84 -5.10 -5.37 -3.65
CA LYS A 84 -4.82 -6.31 -2.56
C LYS A 84 -3.53 -5.96 -1.82
N ARG A 85 -2.46 -5.65 -2.55
CA ARG A 85 -1.18 -5.23 -1.95
C ARG A 85 -1.31 -3.92 -1.18
N TYR A 86 -2.00 -2.95 -1.75
CA TYR A 86 -2.32 -1.69 -1.09
C TYR A 86 -3.06 -1.93 0.22
N ALA A 87 -4.14 -2.71 0.19
CA ALA A 87 -4.94 -3.00 1.39
C ALA A 87 -4.11 -3.67 2.49
N VAL A 88 -3.20 -4.59 2.15
CA VAL A 88 -2.31 -5.23 3.14
C VAL A 88 -1.37 -4.20 3.78
N LEU A 89 -0.73 -3.36 2.97
CA LEU A 89 0.18 -2.31 3.46
C LEU A 89 -0.56 -1.28 4.30
N ASP A 90 -1.71 -0.81 3.81
CA ASP A 90 -2.55 0.18 4.45
C ASP A 90 -3.01 -0.26 5.85
N ASN A 91 -3.48 -1.51 5.95
CA ASN A 91 -3.86 -2.09 7.24
C ASN A 91 -2.67 -2.19 8.20
N GLU A 92 -1.49 -2.60 7.72
CA GLU A 92 -0.32 -2.77 8.58
C GLU A 92 0.27 -1.43 9.05
N ILE A 93 0.35 -0.46 8.14
CA ILE A 93 0.80 0.91 8.44
C ILE A 93 -0.15 1.56 9.43
N SER A 94 -1.46 1.54 9.15
CA SER A 94 -2.46 2.18 10.02
C SER A 94 -2.46 1.54 11.40
N PHE A 95 -2.37 0.21 11.48
CA PHE A 95 -2.29 -0.49 12.76
C PHE A 95 -1.02 -0.11 13.55
N LEU A 96 0.14 0.00 12.90
CA LEU A 96 1.36 0.44 13.56
C LEU A 96 1.25 1.87 14.08
N GLU A 97 0.78 2.80 13.25
CA GLU A 97 0.59 4.21 13.58
C GLU A 97 -0.37 4.37 14.76
N ASP A 98 -1.53 3.72 14.71
CA ASP A 98 -2.52 3.72 15.78
C ASP A 98 -1.93 3.13 17.07
N THR A 99 -1.18 2.03 16.97
CA THR A 99 -0.58 1.41 18.15
C THR A 99 0.49 2.33 18.77
N ILE A 100 1.28 3.02 17.96
CA ILE A 100 2.27 4.00 18.43
C ILE A 100 1.58 5.19 19.11
N CYS A 101 0.50 5.71 18.54
CA CYS A 101 -0.28 6.81 19.10
C CYS A 101 -0.92 6.45 20.45
N ASN A 102 -1.25 5.17 20.67
CA ASN A 102 -1.86 4.68 21.90
C ASN A 102 -0.85 4.24 22.98
N LEU A 103 0.45 4.42 22.75
CA LEU A 103 1.47 4.20 23.80
C LEU A 103 1.38 5.28 24.89
N PRO A 104 1.94 5.03 26.09
CA PRO A 104 2.18 6.08 27.08
C PRO A 104 2.95 7.27 26.48
N GLU A 105 2.63 8.49 26.89
CA GLU A 105 3.07 9.76 26.27
C GLU A 105 4.56 9.79 25.87
N ASP A 106 5.48 9.55 26.81
CA ASP A 106 6.92 9.52 26.55
C ASP A 106 7.34 8.46 25.51
N LEU A 107 6.66 7.31 25.50
CA LEU A 107 6.95 6.21 24.57
C LEU A 107 6.37 6.49 23.19
N ALA A 108 5.16 7.05 23.13
CA ALA A 108 4.51 7.46 21.90
C ALA A 108 5.34 8.51 21.18
N TYR A 109 5.75 9.57 21.89
CA TYR A 109 6.56 10.65 21.32
C TYR A 109 7.86 10.11 20.72
N VAL A 110 8.63 9.31 21.48
CA VAL A 110 9.88 8.72 21.00
C VAL A 110 9.69 7.88 19.74
N MET A 111 8.62 7.10 19.67
CA MET A 111 8.33 6.27 18.49
C MET A 111 7.85 7.10 17.30
N GLN A 112 7.07 8.16 17.51
CA GLN A 112 6.64 9.06 16.45
C GLN A 112 7.83 9.78 15.82
N GLU A 113 8.73 10.35 16.62
CA GLU A 113 9.91 11.04 16.11
C GLU A 113 10.88 10.09 15.38
N LEU A 114 11.20 8.95 15.99
CA LEU A 114 12.20 8.03 15.43
C LEU A 114 11.67 7.19 14.26
N VAL A 115 10.40 6.77 14.29
CA VAL A 115 9.85 5.82 13.31
C VAL A 115 9.01 6.52 12.25
N LEU A 116 8.05 7.35 12.67
CA LEU A 116 7.10 7.95 11.73
C LEU A 116 7.73 9.14 10.98
N LYS A 117 8.45 9.99 11.72
CA LYS A 117 9.14 11.16 11.15
C LYS A 117 10.56 10.83 10.67
N GLY A 118 11.16 9.75 11.17
CA GLY A 118 12.48 9.29 10.74
C GLY A 118 13.64 10.17 11.21
N LEU A 119 13.48 10.85 12.35
CA LEU A 119 14.54 11.64 12.96
C LEU A 119 15.66 10.76 13.52
N THR A 120 16.86 11.34 13.60
CA THR A 120 18.03 10.71 14.19
C THR A 120 17.95 10.66 15.71
N TRP A 121 18.76 9.80 16.31
CA TRP A 121 18.84 9.70 17.77
C TRP A 121 19.31 11.00 18.41
N GLU A 122 20.21 11.70 17.74
CA GLU A 122 20.77 12.98 18.18
C GLU A 122 19.71 14.09 18.17
N GLU A 123 18.91 14.20 17.11
CA GLU A 123 17.83 15.19 17.00
C GLU A 123 16.81 15.01 18.13
N VAL A 124 16.29 13.79 18.33
CA VAL A 124 15.29 13.51 19.37
C VAL A 124 15.87 13.66 20.78
N SER A 125 17.13 13.29 20.96
CA SER A 125 17.86 13.46 22.23
C SER A 125 17.98 14.94 22.60
N GLN A 126 18.25 15.81 21.63
CA GLN A 126 18.31 17.26 21.81
C GLN A 126 16.93 17.85 22.11
N GLU A 127 15.90 17.47 21.35
CA GLU A 127 14.53 17.98 21.54
C GLU A 127 13.95 17.63 22.92
N MET A 128 14.18 16.40 23.39
CA MET A 128 13.69 15.95 24.69
C MET A 128 14.61 16.29 25.86
N PHE A 129 15.79 16.86 25.62
CA PHE A 129 16.83 17.10 26.63
C PHE A 129 17.20 15.84 27.45
N ILE A 130 17.29 14.68 26.78
CA ILE A 130 17.67 13.41 27.41
C ILE A 130 18.87 12.77 26.71
N SER A 131 19.60 11.90 27.41
CA SER A 131 20.68 11.15 26.76
C SER A 131 20.16 10.10 25.78
N VAL A 132 20.94 9.81 24.73
CA VAL A 132 20.66 8.72 23.77
C VAL A 132 20.45 7.38 24.48
N THR A 133 21.17 7.12 25.58
CA THR A 133 20.98 5.91 26.39
C THR A 133 19.59 5.83 27.03
N LYS A 134 19.05 6.96 27.52
CA LYS A 134 17.67 7.00 28.02
C LYS A 134 16.67 6.80 26.89
N LEU A 135 16.91 7.44 25.73
CA LEU A 135 16.09 7.29 24.53
C LEU A 135 16.03 5.82 24.05
N GLN A 136 17.15 5.09 24.08
CA GLN A 136 17.21 3.66 23.76
C GLN A 136 16.37 2.82 24.72
N LYS A 137 16.37 3.15 26.02
CA LYS A 137 15.53 2.47 27.02
C LYS A 137 14.04 2.72 26.77
N LEU A 138 13.67 3.97 26.43
CA LEU A 138 12.29 4.31 26.06
C LEU A 138 11.86 3.55 24.80
N ARG A 139 12.65 3.59 23.73
CA ARG A 139 12.34 2.83 22.50
C ARG A 139 12.19 1.33 22.77
N LYS A 140 13.04 0.74 23.60
CA LYS A 140 12.93 -0.68 23.98
C LYS A 140 11.61 -0.96 24.71
N ALA A 141 11.24 -0.12 25.68
CA ALA A 141 9.97 -0.26 26.39
C ALA A 141 8.75 -0.09 25.45
N ALA A 142 8.84 0.83 24.48
CA ALA A 142 7.82 0.99 23.46
C ALA A 142 7.68 -0.28 22.59
N ILE A 143 8.79 -0.83 22.10
CA ILE A 143 8.80 -2.09 21.33
C ILE A 143 8.20 -3.25 22.14
N ASP A 144 8.51 -3.36 23.43
CA ASP A 144 7.92 -4.39 24.30
C ASP A 144 6.39 -4.25 24.43
N ASN A 145 5.86 -3.02 24.43
CA ASN A 145 4.41 -2.77 24.39
C ASN A 145 3.82 -3.13 23.03
N LEU A 146 4.46 -2.71 21.93
CA LEU A 146 4.02 -3.07 20.58
C LEU A 146 3.93 -4.59 20.42
N ILE A 147 4.94 -5.34 20.86
CA ILE A 147 4.94 -6.81 20.81
C ILE A 147 3.68 -7.39 21.48
N ARG A 148 3.29 -6.87 22.65
CA ARG A 148 2.08 -7.32 23.34
C ARG A 148 0.82 -7.03 22.54
N THR A 149 0.71 -5.85 21.92
CA THR A 149 -0.45 -5.49 21.10
C THR A 149 -0.53 -6.35 19.84
N TYR A 150 0.59 -6.61 19.16
CA TYR A 150 0.65 -7.48 18.00
C TYR A 150 0.29 -8.94 18.33
N GLN A 151 0.74 -9.46 19.49
CA GLN A 151 0.34 -10.79 19.96
C GLN A 151 -1.18 -10.89 20.19
N LYS A 152 -1.80 -9.84 20.71
CA LYS A 152 -3.27 -9.79 20.89
C LYS A 152 -3.99 -9.83 19.54
N ARG A 153 -3.56 -9.00 18.58
CA ARG A 153 -4.11 -9.00 17.21
C ARG A 153 -4.02 -10.38 16.56
N GLU A 154 -2.86 -11.03 16.65
CA GLU A 154 -2.67 -12.40 16.12
C GLU A 154 -3.63 -13.40 16.79
N SER A 155 -3.76 -13.33 18.11
CA SER A 155 -4.67 -14.20 18.88
C SER A 155 -6.15 -14.00 18.52
N GLU A 156 -6.56 -12.75 18.28
CA GLU A 156 -7.92 -12.39 17.86
C GLU A 156 -8.21 -12.86 16.44
N GLN A 157 -7.27 -12.69 15.52
CA GLN A 157 -7.40 -13.19 14.15
C GLN A 157 -7.53 -14.71 14.11
N ILE A 158 -6.69 -15.44 14.88
CA ILE A 158 -6.79 -16.90 15.01
C ILE A 158 -8.16 -17.30 15.57
N ARG A 159 -8.67 -16.57 16.57
CA ARG A 159 -9.99 -16.86 17.15
C ARG A 159 -11.11 -16.73 16.12
N ILE A 160 -11.10 -15.68 15.30
CA ILE A 160 -12.11 -15.44 14.26
C ILE A 160 -12.04 -16.52 13.17
N LEU A 161 -10.84 -17.00 12.83
CA LEU A 161 -10.67 -18.05 11.83
C LEU A 161 -11.12 -19.44 12.32
N LEU A 162 -11.15 -19.67 13.63
CA LEU A 162 -11.54 -20.93 14.25
C LEU A 162 -13.01 -20.95 14.74
N SER A 163 -13.74 -19.84 14.61
CA SER A 163 -15.17 -19.72 14.92
C SER A 163 -16.03 -19.92 13.68
#